data_AF-A0A521SKF5-F1
#
_entry.id   AF-A0A521SKF5-F1
#
_cell.length_a   1.000
_cell.length_b   1.000
_cell.length_c   1.000
_cell.angle_alpha   90.00
_cell.angle_beta   90.00
_cell.angle_gamma   90.00
#
_symmetry.space_group_name_H-M   'P 1'
#
loop_
_entity.id
_entity.type
_entity.pdbx_description
1 polymer ?
#
loop_
_entity_poly.entity_id
_entity_poly.type
_entity_poly.pdbx_seq_one_letter_code
_entity_poly.pdbx_strand_id
1 'polypeptide(L)'
;MHRFRYSRWSGVSTESLGAESVFDQLNDYMNDTGDLQQAMRRLMQRGLKQEEKQAAGLDDLLSQITREMRRLFERYQIQSAMDQVEQKLQSIVDQERRTLEGMGEERPDLEAKKEFLDHLPDKSSEAIEKLASYSFEDPEASSEFQKLLSQLEQLRRLENSIRGRGTYSE
;
A
#
# COMPACT_ATOMS: atom_id res chain seq x y z
N MET A 1 -34.24 -27.44 20.64
CA MET A 1 -33.62 -27.20 19.32
C MET A 1 -33.19 -25.75 19.23
N HIS A 2 -31.89 -25.47 19.31
CA HIS A 2 -31.35 -24.11 19.27
C HIS A 2 -31.02 -23.72 17.84
N ARG A 3 -31.72 -22.71 17.31
CA ARG A 3 -31.48 -22.14 15.98
C ARG A 3 -30.34 -21.13 16.06
N PHE A 4 -29.14 -21.55 15.69
CA PHE A 4 -28.04 -20.63 15.42
C PHE A 4 -28.29 -19.96 14.06
N ARG A 5 -28.49 -18.64 14.06
CA ARG A 5 -28.42 -17.85 12.83
C ARG A 5 -26.99 -17.35 12.68
N TYR A 6 -26.32 -17.81 11.62
CA TYR A 6 -25.07 -17.23 11.16
C TYR A 6 -25.31 -15.78 10.72
N SER A 7 -24.63 -14.82 11.33
CA SER A 7 -24.45 -13.46 10.80
C SER A 7 -23.01 -13.31 10.32
N ARG A 8 -22.83 -13.14 9.00
CA ARG A 8 -21.55 -12.77 8.38
C ARG A 8 -21.45 -11.24 8.40
N TRP A 9 -20.31 -10.76 8.89
CA TRP A 9 -19.81 -9.38 9.09
C TRP A 9 -20.16 -8.40 7.93
N SER A 10 -20.31 -7.07 8.06
CA SER A 10 -19.58 -6.10 8.92
C SER A 10 -20.18 -4.68 8.87
N GLY A 11 -20.16 -3.96 10.01
CA GLY A 11 -19.72 -2.56 10.06
C GLY A 11 -20.71 -1.44 9.68
N VAL A 12 -21.82 -1.30 10.41
CA VAL A 12 -22.24 -0.04 11.05
C VAL A 12 -23.06 -0.53 12.25
N SER A 13 -22.72 -0.08 13.45
CA SER A 13 -23.55 -0.32 14.63
C SER A 13 -24.97 0.14 14.30
N THR A 14 -25.88 -0.79 14.05
CA THR A 14 -27.32 -0.52 14.06
C THR A 14 -27.74 -0.36 15.52
N GLU A 15 -27.11 0.57 16.23
CA GLU A 15 -27.79 1.20 17.34
C GLU A 15 -28.96 1.93 16.69
N SER A 16 -30.16 1.43 16.98
CA SER A 16 -31.42 1.88 16.40
C SER A 16 -31.41 3.41 16.28
N LEU A 17 -31.27 3.90 15.04
CA LEU A 17 -31.57 5.30 14.73
C LEU A 17 -32.96 5.55 15.29
N GLY A 18 -33.08 6.51 16.22
CA GLY A 18 -34.36 6.83 16.80
C GLY A 18 -35.29 7.26 15.68
N ALA A 19 -36.46 6.62 15.55
CA ALA A 19 -37.43 6.97 14.52
C ALA A 19 -37.74 8.47 14.56
N GLU A 20 -37.92 9.06 15.74
CA GLU A 20 -38.01 10.50 15.99
C GLU A 20 -36.92 11.33 15.30
N SER A 21 -35.65 10.93 15.44
CA SER A 21 -34.52 11.70 14.86
C SER A 21 -34.54 11.66 13.33
N VAL A 22 -35.02 10.58 12.73
CA VAL A 22 -35.20 10.47 11.28
C VAL A 22 -36.33 11.39 10.82
N PHE A 23 -37.43 11.42 11.57
CA PHE A 23 -38.59 12.28 11.28
C PHE A 23 -38.28 13.77 11.42
N ASP A 24 -37.57 14.19 12.48
CA ASP A 24 -37.20 15.59 12.69
C ASP A 24 -36.32 16.11 11.55
N GLN A 25 -35.32 15.33 11.15
CA GLN A 25 -34.39 15.73 10.09
C GLN A 25 -35.06 15.72 8.71
N LEU A 26 -35.98 14.78 8.46
CA LEU A 26 -36.84 14.80 7.27
C LEU A 26 -37.74 16.03 7.25
N ASN A 27 -38.31 16.42 8.39
CA ASN A 27 -39.17 17.59 8.50
C ASN A 27 -38.40 18.89 8.21
N ASP A 28 -37.18 19.02 8.74
CA ASP A 28 -36.30 20.16 8.44
C ASP A 28 -35.99 20.25 6.93
N TYR A 29 -35.64 19.13 6.30
CA TYR A 29 -35.37 19.11 4.86
C TYR A 29 -36.62 19.26 4.01
N MET A 30 -37.80 18.80 4.47
CA MET A 30 -39.07 19.03 3.79
C MET A 30 -39.50 20.49 3.87
N ASN A 31 -39.29 21.17 5.00
CA ASN A 31 -39.53 22.61 5.12
C ASN A 31 -38.60 23.42 4.20
N ASP A 32 -37.36 22.96 3.99
CA ASP A 32 -36.38 23.63 3.14
C ASP A 32 -36.62 23.38 1.63
N THR A 33 -37.07 22.18 1.25
CA THR A 33 -37.18 21.78 -0.17
C THR A 33 -38.62 21.67 -0.69
N GLY A 34 -39.62 21.61 0.19
CA GLY A 34 -41.03 21.41 -0.14
C GLY A 34 -41.38 20.01 -0.67
N ASP A 35 -40.40 19.10 -0.77
CA ASP A 35 -40.55 17.78 -1.39
C ASP A 35 -39.85 16.69 -0.56
N LEU A 36 -40.64 15.71 -0.13
CA LEU A 36 -40.22 14.55 0.65
C LEU A 36 -39.19 13.68 -0.10
N GLN A 37 -39.29 13.56 -1.44
CA GLN A 37 -38.35 12.76 -2.23
C GLN A 37 -36.96 13.38 -2.24
N GLN A 38 -36.87 14.70 -2.32
CA GLN A 38 -35.59 15.42 -2.24
C GLN A 38 -35.01 15.38 -0.84
N ALA A 39 -35.84 15.52 0.21
CA ALA A 39 -35.42 15.39 1.60
C ALA A 39 -34.83 14.00 1.89
N MET A 40 -35.50 12.92 1.47
CA MET A 40 -35.00 11.55 1.57
C MET A 40 -33.68 11.34 0.82
N ARG A 41 -33.55 11.90 -0.38
CA ARG A 41 -32.31 11.81 -1.16
C ARG A 41 -31.15 12.48 -0.45
N ARG A 42 -31.36 13.68 0.11
CA ARG A 42 -30.33 14.42 0.86
C ARG A 42 -29.93 13.69 2.15
N LEU A 43 -30.92 13.14 2.86
CA LEU A 43 -30.70 12.32 4.05
C LEU A 43 -29.83 11.09 3.75
N MET A 44 -30.14 10.35 2.68
CA MET A 44 -29.35 9.19 2.26
C MET A 44 -27.95 9.58 1.79
N GLN A 45 -27.78 10.72 1.14
CA GLN A 45 -26.47 11.20 0.66
C GLN A 45 -25.58 11.64 1.82
N ARG A 46 -26.08 12.50 2.71
CA ARG A 46 -25.31 13.14 3.79
C ARG A 46 -25.32 12.38 5.12
N GLY A 47 -26.24 11.44 5.31
CA GLY A 47 -26.41 10.73 6.56
C GLY A 47 -27.23 11.52 7.59
N LEU A 48 -27.43 10.90 8.75
CA LEU A 48 -28.20 11.46 9.85
C LEU A 48 -27.25 11.99 10.92
N LYS A 49 -27.51 13.21 11.41
CA LYS A 49 -26.83 13.76 12.59
C LYS A 49 -27.79 13.70 13.77
N GLN A 50 -27.53 12.80 14.71
CA GLN A 50 -28.17 12.78 16.02
C GLN A 50 -27.16 13.24 17.08
N GLU A 51 -27.62 13.89 18.15
CA GLU A 51 -26.82 14.64 19.15
C GLU A 51 -25.43 14.07 19.49
N GLU A 52 -25.30 12.75 19.71
CA GLU A 52 -24.01 12.08 19.95
C GLU A 52 -23.59 11.08 18.86
N LYS A 53 -24.43 10.80 17.87
CA LYS A 53 -24.22 9.72 16.89
C LYS A 53 -24.48 10.19 15.47
N GLN A 54 -23.46 10.02 14.62
CA GLN A 54 -23.55 10.29 13.19
C GLN A 54 -23.75 8.98 12.45
N ALA A 55 -24.88 8.85 11.75
CA ALA A 55 -25.10 7.76 10.81
C ALA A 55 -24.44 8.15 9.49
N ALA A 56 -23.46 7.36 9.05
CA ALA A 56 -22.75 7.60 7.81
C ALA A 56 -23.70 7.63 6.62
N GLY A 57 -23.62 8.68 5.81
CA GLY A 57 -24.33 8.77 4.53
C GLY A 57 -23.71 7.89 3.45
N LEU A 58 -24.38 7.77 2.31
CA LEU A 58 -23.84 7.11 1.13
C LEU A 58 -22.51 7.73 0.70
N ASP A 59 -22.36 9.06 0.80
CA ASP A 59 -21.11 9.75 0.43
C ASP A 59 -19.95 9.36 1.35
N ASP A 60 -20.21 9.17 2.65
CA ASP A 60 -19.21 8.73 3.62
C ASP A 60 -18.79 7.28 3.39
N LEU A 61 -19.74 6.40 3.08
CA LEU A 61 -19.49 5.01 2.76
C LEU A 61 -18.68 4.87 1.45
N LEU A 62 -19.04 5.63 0.42
CA LEU A 62 -18.29 5.69 -0.83
C LEU A 62 -16.86 6.20 -0.57
N SER A 63 -16.72 7.26 0.21
CA SER A 63 -15.42 7.80 0.60
C SER A 63 -14.58 6.78 1.37
N GLN A 64 -15.21 5.97 2.23
CA GLN A 64 -14.55 4.88 2.94
C GLN A 64 -14.06 3.78 1.99
N ILE A 65 -14.89 3.36 1.04
CA ILE A 65 -14.51 2.39 0.01
C ILE A 65 -13.34 2.92 -0.82
N THR A 66 -13.39 4.19 -1.27
CA THR A 66 -12.29 4.79 -2.03
C THR A 66 -10.99 4.83 -1.23
N ARG A 67 -11.04 5.11 0.08
CA ARG A 67 -9.87 5.05 0.96
C ARG A 67 -9.30 3.64 1.08
N GLU A 68 -10.15 2.63 1.25
CA GLU A 68 -9.72 1.22 1.30
C GLU A 68 -9.12 0.76 -0.04
N MET A 69 -9.76 1.12 -1.16
CA MET A 69 -9.26 0.83 -2.49
C MET A 69 -7.87 1.44 -2.72
N ARG A 70 -7.65 2.69 -2.28
CA ARG A 70 -6.33 3.34 -2.36
C ARG A 70 -5.28 2.60 -1.52
N ARG A 71 -5.60 2.20 -0.29
CA ARG A 71 -4.69 1.45 0.59
C ARG A 71 -4.29 0.09 0.00
N LEU A 72 -5.24 -0.62 -0.60
CA LEU A 72 -4.99 -1.90 -1.26
C LEU A 72 -4.12 -1.73 -2.50
N PHE A 73 -4.38 -0.68 -3.29
CA PHE A 73 -3.61 -0.37 -4.48
C PHE A 73 -2.17 0.03 -4.16
N GLU A 74 -1.96 0.89 -3.16
CA GLU A 74 -0.63 1.25 -2.65
C GLU A 74 0.14 0.00 -2.21
N ARG A 75 -0.50 -0.90 -1.45
CA ARG A 75 0.13 -2.16 -1.01
C ARG A 75 0.50 -3.07 -2.18
N TYR A 76 -0.38 -3.25 -3.16
CA TYR A 76 -0.14 -4.13 -4.31
C TYR A 76 0.95 -3.57 -5.24
N GLN A 77 0.96 -2.26 -5.47
CA GLN A 77 2.01 -1.61 -6.25
C GLN A 77 3.37 -1.69 -5.56
N ILE A 78 3.42 -1.53 -4.23
CA ILE A 78 4.66 -1.70 -3.47
C ILE A 78 5.15 -3.15 -3.56
N GLN A 79 4.28 -4.13 -3.38
CA GLN A 79 4.66 -5.54 -3.49
C GLN A 79 5.22 -5.85 -4.88
N SER A 80 4.51 -5.47 -5.95
CA SER A 80 4.96 -5.70 -7.32
C SER A 80 6.26 -4.95 -7.65
N ALA A 81 6.47 -3.75 -7.11
CA ALA A 81 7.72 -3.02 -7.28
C ALA A 81 8.87 -3.68 -6.51
N MET A 82 8.62 -4.23 -5.32
CA MET A 82 9.62 -5.01 -4.57
C MET A 82 9.98 -6.29 -5.33
N ASP A 83 9.00 -7.05 -5.82
CA ASP A 83 9.23 -8.28 -6.61
C ASP A 83 10.12 -8.00 -7.83
N GLN A 84 9.92 -6.86 -8.51
CA GLN A 84 10.77 -6.42 -9.63
C GLN A 84 12.20 -6.09 -9.20
N VAL A 85 12.38 -5.54 -8.00
CA VAL A 85 13.70 -5.26 -7.43
C VAL A 85 14.41 -6.57 -7.09
N GLU A 86 13.72 -7.55 -6.50
CA GLU A 86 14.29 -8.87 -6.21
C GLU A 86 14.75 -9.56 -7.50
N GLN A 87 13.91 -9.55 -8.55
CA GLN A 87 14.25 -10.13 -9.85
C GLN A 87 15.48 -9.48 -10.49
N LYS A 88 15.57 -8.15 -10.48
CA LYS A 88 16.73 -7.43 -10.99
C LYS A 88 17.99 -7.73 -10.19
N LEU A 89 17.88 -7.76 -8.86
CA LEU A 89 18.99 -8.09 -7.98
C LEU A 89 19.52 -9.50 -8.26
N GLN A 90 18.62 -10.48 -8.39
CA GLN A 90 18.98 -11.85 -8.74
C GLN A 90 19.72 -11.90 -10.08
N SER A 91 19.23 -11.18 -11.10
CA SER A 91 19.90 -11.10 -12.41
C SER A 91 21.33 -10.55 -12.31
N ILE A 92 21.54 -9.50 -11.50
CA ILE A 92 22.87 -8.90 -11.27
C ILE A 92 23.81 -9.90 -10.58
N VAL A 93 23.31 -10.59 -9.56
CA VAL A 93 24.09 -11.61 -8.82
C VAL A 93 24.44 -12.79 -9.73
N ASP A 94 23.48 -13.27 -10.52
CA ASP A 94 23.70 -14.36 -11.48
C ASP A 94 24.73 -13.98 -12.55
N GLN A 95 24.70 -12.72 -12.98
CA GLN A 95 25.67 -12.18 -13.93
C GLN A 95 27.09 -12.12 -13.33
N GLU A 96 27.24 -11.61 -12.11
CA GLU A 96 28.52 -11.60 -11.40
C GLU A 96 29.04 -13.03 -11.21
N ARG A 97 28.17 -13.98 -10.80
CA ARG A 97 28.54 -15.40 -10.66
C ARG A 97 29.11 -15.98 -11.95
N ARG A 98 28.45 -15.74 -13.09
CA ARG A 98 28.94 -16.19 -14.41
C ARG A 98 30.29 -15.58 -14.77
N THR A 99 30.50 -14.31 -14.44
CA THR A 99 31.79 -13.64 -14.66
C THR A 99 32.88 -14.28 -13.80
N LEU A 100 32.60 -14.55 -12.52
CA LEU A 100 33.54 -15.23 -11.62
C LEU A 100 33.83 -16.68 -12.04
N GLU A 101 32.84 -17.40 -12.56
CA GLU A 101 33.04 -18.73 -13.16
C GLU A 101 33.93 -18.68 -14.41
N GLY A 102 33.73 -17.69 -15.29
CA GLY A 102 34.53 -17.49 -16.49
C GLY A 102 35.96 -17.05 -16.24
N MET A 103 36.24 -16.41 -15.10
CA MET A 103 37.58 -15.94 -14.70
C MET A 103 38.48 -17.06 -14.12
N GLY A 104 37.92 -18.25 -13.83
CA GLY A 104 38.65 -19.44 -13.38
C GLY A 104 38.91 -19.52 -11.87
N GLU A 105 38.96 -20.75 -11.34
CA GLU A 105 39.09 -21.09 -9.90
C GLU A 105 40.51 -20.90 -9.32
N GLU A 106 41.47 -20.39 -10.09
CA GLU A 106 42.88 -20.37 -9.69
C GLU A 106 43.24 -19.23 -8.72
N ARG A 107 42.28 -18.37 -8.36
CA ARG A 107 42.50 -17.23 -7.45
C ARG A 107 41.71 -17.39 -6.14
N PRO A 108 42.37 -17.41 -4.97
CA PRO A 108 41.68 -17.54 -3.67
C PRO A 108 40.73 -16.36 -3.37
N ASP A 109 40.96 -15.20 -3.97
CA ASP A 109 40.11 -14.02 -3.83
C ASP A 109 38.75 -14.19 -4.55
N LEU A 110 38.72 -14.92 -5.66
CA LEU A 110 37.47 -15.18 -6.40
C LEU A 110 36.60 -16.21 -5.68
N GLU A 111 37.21 -17.19 -5.02
CA GLU A 111 36.52 -18.21 -4.24
C GLU A 111 35.77 -17.57 -3.05
N ALA A 112 36.42 -16.66 -2.33
CA ALA A 112 35.79 -15.91 -1.24
C ALA A 112 34.64 -15.03 -1.72
N LYS A 113 34.73 -14.46 -2.93
CA LYS A 113 33.64 -13.69 -3.55
C LYS A 113 32.45 -14.58 -3.92
N LYS A 114 32.69 -15.79 -4.46
CA LYS A 114 31.63 -16.76 -4.74
C LYS A 114 30.91 -17.17 -3.46
N GLU A 115 31.63 -17.55 -2.41
CA GLU A 115 31.04 -17.88 -1.11
C GLU A 115 30.22 -16.72 -0.54
N PHE A 116 30.70 -15.48 -0.68
CA PHE A 116 29.95 -14.30 -0.26
C PHE A 116 28.61 -14.17 -0.99
N LEU A 117 28.58 -14.40 -2.31
CA LEU A 117 27.37 -14.36 -3.12
C LEU A 117 26.43 -15.55 -2.84
N ASP A 118 26.94 -16.70 -2.40
CA ASP A 118 26.16 -17.87 -1.98
C ASP A 118 25.51 -17.69 -0.60
N HIS A 119 26.13 -16.90 0.28
CA HIS A 119 25.61 -16.58 1.60
C HIS A 119 24.83 -15.25 1.66
N LEU A 120 24.27 -14.83 0.51
CA LEU A 120 23.38 -13.68 0.47
C LEU A 120 22.07 -13.97 1.24
N PRO A 121 21.54 -13.01 2.02
CA PRO A 121 20.26 -13.17 2.71
C PRO A 121 19.09 -13.28 1.73
N ASP A 122 18.07 -14.05 2.10
CA ASP A 122 16.82 -14.19 1.30
C ASP A 122 16.06 -12.86 1.14
N LYS A 123 16.25 -11.91 2.06
CA LYS A 123 15.60 -10.60 2.00
C LYS A 123 16.38 -9.65 1.12
N SER A 124 15.73 -9.13 0.07
CA SER A 124 16.38 -8.23 -0.88
C SER A 124 16.93 -6.94 -0.26
N SER A 125 16.31 -6.39 0.79
CA SER A 125 16.84 -5.19 1.46
C SER A 125 18.20 -5.44 2.13
N GLU A 126 18.36 -6.57 2.83
CA GLU A 126 19.61 -6.93 3.50
C GLU A 126 20.68 -7.34 2.47
N ALA A 127 20.27 -8.01 1.38
CA ALA A 127 21.15 -8.35 0.27
C ALA A 127 21.70 -7.10 -0.45
N ILE A 128 20.87 -6.09 -0.70
CA ILE A 128 21.29 -4.81 -1.31
C ILE A 128 22.30 -4.09 -0.42
N GLU A 129 22.09 -4.04 0.90
CA GLU A 129 23.05 -3.41 1.82
C GLU A 129 24.42 -4.10 1.80
N LYS A 130 24.44 -5.44 1.79
CA LYS A 130 25.68 -6.20 1.69
C LYS A 130 26.37 -5.98 0.33
N LEU A 131 25.61 -6.03 -0.76
CA LEU A 131 26.13 -5.81 -2.12
C LEU A 131 26.59 -4.38 -2.35
N ALA A 132 26.07 -3.39 -1.61
CA ALA A 132 26.56 -2.02 -1.66
C ALA A 132 27.99 -1.88 -1.13
N SER A 133 28.43 -2.78 -0.25
CA SER A 133 29.82 -2.87 0.22
C SER A 133 30.68 -3.83 -0.61
N TYR A 134 30.08 -4.54 -1.57
CA TYR A 134 30.75 -5.53 -2.40
C TYR A 134 31.42 -4.88 -3.62
N SER A 135 32.62 -5.34 -3.97
CA SER A 135 33.36 -4.89 -5.15
C SER A 135 33.17 -5.89 -6.29
N PHE A 136 32.26 -5.55 -7.20
CA PHE A 136 31.99 -6.31 -8.43
C PHE A 136 33.22 -6.38 -9.33
N GLU A 137 33.46 -7.57 -9.89
CA GLU A 137 34.45 -7.78 -10.96
C GLU A 137 33.85 -7.46 -12.33
N ASP A 138 32.54 -7.69 -12.50
CA ASP A 138 31.86 -7.36 -13.76
C ASP A 138 31.46 -5.86 -13.83
N PRO A 139 31.98 -5.09 -14.81
CA PRO A 139 31.59 -3.70 -15.00
C PRO A 139 30.10 -3.54 -15.37
N GLU A 140 29.50 -4.54 -16.03
CA GLU A 140 28.08 -4.51 -16.38
C GLU A 140 27.21 -4.70 -15.12
N ALA A 141 27.44 -5.75 -14.33
CA ALA A 141 26.74 -5.99 -13.06
C ALA A 141 26.81 -4.77 -12.11
N SER A 142 27.99 -4.16 -11.98
CA SER A 142 28.19 -2.94 -11.18
C SER A 142 27.33 -1.76 -11.66
N SER A 143 27.29 -1.54 -12.98
CA SER A 143 26.47 -0.49 -13.60
C SER A 143 24.98 -0.72 -13.38
N GLU A 144 24.52 -1.96 -13.53
CA GLU A 144 23.12 -2.33 -13.30
C GLU A 144 22.72 -2.17 -11.83
N PHE A 145 23.60 -2.56 -10.91
CA PHE A 145 23.38 -2.37 -9.48
C PHE A 145 23.27 -0.88 -9.10
N GLN A 146 24.14 -0.03 -9.63
CA GLN A 146 24.04 1.42 -9.42
C GLN A 146 22.74 2.02 -9.97
N LYS A 147 22.28 1.55 -11.14
CA LYS A 147 20.97 1.96 -11.69
C LYS A 147 19.82 1.53 -10.77
N LEU A 148 19.89 0.32 -10.22
CA LEU A 148 18.89 -0.17 -9.26
C LEU A 148 18.83 0.70 -8.01
N LEU A 149 19.98 1.06 -7.43
CA LEU A 149 20.06 1.97 -6.28
C LEU A 149 19.46 3.35 -6.59
N SER A 150 19.79 3.91 -7.75
CA SER A 150 19.23 5.20 -8.20
C SER A 150 17.71 5.16 -8.33
N GLN A 151 17.16 4.07 -8.89
CA GLN A 151 15.71 3.86 -8.99
C GLN A 151 15.04 3.78 -7.62
N LEU A 152 15.64 3.05 -6.67
CA LEU A 152 15.13 2.93 -5.30
C LEU A 152 15.13 4.28 -4.57
N GLU A 153 16.21 5.07 -4.69
CA GLU A 153 16.25 6.41 -4.12
C GLU A 153 15.16 7.32 -4.70
N GLN A 154 14.96 7.28 -6.02
CA GLN A 154 13.91 8.06 -6.69
C GLN A 154 12.52 7.69 -6.18
N LEU A 155 12.22 6.39 -6.07
CA LEU A 155 10.96 5.90 -5.52
C LEU A 155 10.75 6.38 -4.08
N ARG A 156 11.78 6.29 -3.23
CA ARG A 156 11.72 6.77 -1.84
C ARG A 156 11.47 8.27 -1.74
N ARG A 157 12.11 9.08 -2.60
CA ARG A 157 11.90 10.54 -2.66
C ARG A 157 10.47 10.87 -3.08
N LEU A 158 9.95 10.16 -4.08
CA LEU A 158 8.57 10.30 -4.54
C LEU A 158 7.57 9.94 -3.44
N GLU A 159 7.77 8.81 -2.75
CA GLU A 159 6.94 8.40 -1.62
C GLU A 159 6.90 9.48 -0.52
N ASN A 160 8.06 10.00 -0.12
CA ASN A 160 8.16 11.06 0.88
C ASN A 160 7.44 12.35 0.43
N SER A 161 7.50 12.69 -0.86
CA SER A 161 6.83 13.87 -1.43
C SER A 161 5.30 13.75 -1.49
N ILE A 162 4.79 12.51 -1.56
CA ILE A 162 3.36 12.21 -1.59
C ILE A 162 2.82 12.20 -0.16
N ARG A 163 3.56 11.60 0.79
CA ARG A 163 3.18 11.58 2.21
C ARG A 163 3.22 12.98 2.85
N GLY A 164 4.17 13.83 2.47
CA GLY A 164 4.31 15.20 3.00
C GLY A 164 3.28 16.22 2.50
N ARG A 165 2.60 15.98 1.37
CA ARG A 165 1.57 16.90 0.83
C ARG A 165 0.20 16.77 1.50
N GLY A 166 0.03 15.83 2.43
CA GLY A 166 -1.21 15.66 3.20
C GLY A 166 -1.30 16.50 4.48
N THR A 167 -0.27 17.27 4.83
CA THR A 167 -0.19 18.00 6.12
C THR A 167 -0.11 19.52 5.98
N TYR A 168 -0.76 20.09 4.96
CA TYR A 168 -1.00 21.54 4.90
C TYR A 168 -2.36 21.81 4.28
N SER A 169 -3.36 21.95 5.14
CA SER A 169 -4.66 22.58 4.88
C SER A 169 -5.18 23.06 6.24
N GLU A 170 -4.64 24.18 6.70
CA GLU A 170 -5.31 25.08 7.66
C GLU A 170 -5.91 26.25 6.87
#